data_AF-R4MFH4-F1
#
_entry.id   AF-R4MFH4-F1
#
_cell.length_a   1.000
_cell.length_b   1.000
_cell.length_c   1.000
_cell.angle_alpha   90.00
_cell.angle_beta   90.00
_cell.angle_gamma   90.00
#
_symmetry.space_group_name_H-M   'P 1'
#
loop_
_entity.id
_entity.type
_entity.pdbx_description
1 polymer ?
#
loop_
_entity_poly.entity_id
_entity_poly.type
_entity_poly.pdbx_seq_one_letter_code
_entity_poly.pdbx_strand_id
1 'polypeptide(L)'
;MNDPFQTLTGRPLIGNGANGTPGTGADGGAGGWLFGNGGNGGQGTIGGVNGGAGGAGGAGGILFGTGGTGGSGGPGATGLGGIGGAGGAALLFGSGGAGVKRWCRPVGGNGGAGGNAGALLGAAGAGGAGGAGAVGGNGGAGGNGGLFANGGAGGPGGFGSPAGAGGIGGAGGNGGLFGAGGTGGAGGGSTLAGGAGGAGGNGGLFGAGGTGGAGSHSTAAGVSGGAGGAGGDAGLLSLGASGGAGGSGSSSLTARRLVGGIGGAGGLLFGSGGAGGSGGFSNSGNGGAGGAGGDAGLLVGSGGAGGAGASATGAATGGDGGAGGKSGAFGLGGDGGAGGATGLSGAFHIGGKGGVGGSAVLIGNGGNGGNGGNSGNAGKSGGAPGPSGAGGAGGLLLGENGLNGLM
;
A
#
# COMPACT_ATOMS: atom_id res chain seq x y z
N MET A 1 26.39 20.44 33.02
CA MET A 1 26.42 20.60 31.54
C MET A 1 25.03 20.86 30.96
N ASN A 2 23.97 20.18 31.42
CA ASN A 2 22.61 20.42 30.93
C ASN A 2 21.90 21.61 31.58
N ASP A 3 22.21 21.93 32.84
CA ASP A 3 21.47 22.91 33.66
C ASP A 3 21.20 24.26 32.99
N PRO A 4 22.18 24.99 32.40
CA PRO A 4 21.88 26.27 31.76
C PRO A 4 20.89 26.12 30.59
N PHE A 5 20.92 25.01 29.84
CA PHE A 5 20.00 24.76 28.74
C PHE A 5 18.61 24.33 29.24
N GLN A 6 18.56 23.47 30.25
CA GLN A 6 17.28 23.06 30.85
C GLN A 6 16.55 24.25 31.47
N THR A 7 17.26 25.14 32.16
CA THR A 7 16.67 26.34 32.76
C THR A 7 16.22 27.36 31.70
N LEU A 8 16.96 27.51 30.59
CA LEU A 8 16.67 28.54 29.58
C LEU A 8 15.64 28.09 28.53
N THR A 9 15.63 26.80 28.16
CA THR A 9 14.81 26.28 27.05
C THR A 9 13.86 25.16 27.45
N GLY A 10 13.85 24.74 28.73
CA GLY A 10 13.10 23.57 29.20
C GLY A 10 13.59 22.23 28.64
N ARG A 11 14.76 22.19 27.99
CA ARG A 11 15.31 20.99 27.33
C ARG A 11 16.79 20.84 27.63
N PRO A 12 17.27 19.62 27.94
CA PRO A 12 18.70 19.39 28.14
C PRO A 12 19.47 19.55 26.83
N LEU A 13 20.77 19.84 26.92
CA LEU A 13 21.66 19.81 25.76
C LEU A 13 21.88 18.37 25.27
N ILE A 14 22.02 17.45 26.23
CA ILE A 14 22.22 16.00 26.03
C ILE A 14 21.28 15.24 26.96
N GLY A 15 20.46 14.35 26.40
CA GLY A 15 19.62 13.47 27.20
C GLY A 15 18.42 12.94 26.42
N ASN A 16 17.90 11.79 26.81
CA ASN A 16 16.68 11.29 26.20
C ASN A 16 15.47 12.08 26.68
N GLY A 17 14.44 12.15 25.84
CA GLY A 17 13.15 12.68 26.19
C GLY A 17 12.41 11.76 27.15
N ALA A 18 11.65 12.35 28.07
CA ALA A 18 10.81 11.59 28.99
C ALA A 18 9.66 10.91 28.24
N ASN A 19 9.33 9.67 28.59
CA ASN A 19 8.16 9.02 28.04
C ASN A 19 6.89 9.69 28.57
N GLY A 20 5.86 9.78 27.73
CA GLY A 20 4.54 10.20 28.14
C GLY A 20 3.93 9.22 29.14
N THR A 21 3.19 9.74 30.12
CA THR A 21 2.59 8.93 31.18
C THR A 21 1.57 7.95 30.60
N PRO A 22 1.68 6.62 30.84
CA PRO A 22 0.69 5.66 30.39
C PRO A 22 -0.70 5.97 30.95
N GLY A 23 -1.73 5.76 30.14
CA GLY A 23 -3.13 5.98 30.50
C GLY A 23 -3.56 7.45 30.47
N THR A 24 -2.72 8.37 30.00
CA THR A 24 -3.05 9.80 29.91
C THR A 24 -3.13 10.33 28.48
N GLY A 25 -2.51 9.63 27.52
CA GLY A 25 -2.30 10.14 26.17
C GLY A 25 -1.25 11.25 26.08
N ALA A 26 -0.49 11.50 27.15
CA ALA A 26 0.55 12.52 27.14
C ALA A 26 1.63 12.22 26.10
N ASP A 27 2.12 13.24 25.42
CA ASP A 27 3.20 13.10 24.45
C ASP A 27 4.52 12.73 25.14
N GLY A 28 5.38 12.04 24.39
CA GLY A 28 6.78 11.87 24.76
C GLY A 28 7.51 13.19 24.65
N GLY A 29 8.31 13.53 25.66
CA GLY A 29 9.22 14.67 25.62
C GLY A 29 10.25 14.50 24.51
N ALA A 30 10.69 15.61 23.93
CA ALA A 30 11.77 15.58 22.96
C ALA A 30 13.11 15.25 23.62
N GLY A 31 14.01 14.61 22.86
CA GLY A 31 15.41 14.43 23.25
C GLY A 31 16.14 15.76 23.43
N GLY A 32 17.38 15.69 23.92
CA GLY A 32 18.25 16.85 24.13
C GLY A 32 18.56 17.55 22.81
N TRP A 33 18.92 18.83 22.87
CA TRP A 33 19.14 19.64 21.67
C TRP A 33 20.17 19.03 20.73
N LEU A 34 21.28 18.50 21.23
CA LEU A 34 22.32 17.89 20.38
C LEU A 34 22.16 16.39 20.27
N PHE A 35 22.07 15.72 21.42
CA PHE A 35 22.07 14.26 21.52
C PHE A 35 20.90 13.79 22.38
N GLY A 36 20.19 12.77 21.89
CA GLY A 36 19.23 12.03 22.69
C GLY A 36 18.02 11.57 21.89
N ASN A 37 17.49 10.42 22.28
CA ASN A 37 16.28 9.89 21.67
C ASN A 37 15.06 10.62 22.21
N GLY A 38 14.02 10.77 21.39
CA GLY A 38 12.73 11.23 21.86
C GLY A 38 12.07 10.19 22.77
N GLY A 39 11.29 10.67 23.73
CA GLY A 39 10.50 9.80 24.60
C GLY A 39 9.34 9.16 23.86
N ASN A 40 8.90 7.99 24.29
CA ASN A 40 7.73 7.34 23.72
C ASN A 40 6.46 8.08 24.16
N GLY A 41 5.48 8.16 23.26
CA GLY A 41 4.16 8.68 23.58
C GLY A 41 3.44 7.81 24.62
N GLY A 42 2.74 8.47 25.53
CA GLY A 42 1.92 7.85 26.55
C GLY A 42 0.71 7.16 25.94
N GLN A 43 0.33 6.05 26.54
CA GLN A 43 -0.92 5.40 26.19
C GLN A 43 -2.12 6.33 26.46
N GLY A 44 -3.06 6.43 25.54
CA GLY A 44 -4.32 7.14 25.72
C GLY A 44 -5.18 6.60 26.85
N THR A 45 -5.98 7.48 27.45
CA THR A 45 -6.86 7.15 28.58
C THR A 45 -7.87 6.05 28.23
N ILE A 46 -8.18 5.21 29.22
CA ILE A 46 -9.40 4.39 29.14
C ILE A 46 -10.58 5.34 29.17
N GLY A 47 -11.33 5.35 28.07
CA GLY A 47 -12.42 6.28 27.87
C GLY A 47 -13.74 5.72 28.37
N GLY A 48 -14.54 6.56 29.04
CA GLY A 48 -15.90 6.20 29.45
C GLY A 48 -16.80 5.86 28.25
N VAL A 49 -16.70 6.61 27.16
CA VAL A 49 -17.37 6.31 25.88
C VAL A 49 -16.33 6.03 24.80
N ASN A 50 -15.59 7.04 24.39
CA ASN A 50 -14.48 6.92 23.42
C ASN A 50 -13.14 6.86 24.14
N GLY A 51 -12.24 5.99 23.70
CA GLY A 51 -10.88 5.92 24.21
C GLY A 51 -10.07 7.18 23.88
N GLY A 52 -9.19 7.58 24.80
CA GLY A 52 -8.30 8.73 24.59
C GLY A 52 -7.26 8.46 23.50
N ALA A 53 -6.81 9.48 22.78
CA ALA A 53 -5.71 9.35 21.84
C ALA A 53 -4.41 8.94 22.55
N GLY A 54 -3.57 8.14 21.88
CA GLY A 54 -2.19 7.94 22.31
C GLY A 54 -1.37 9.20 22.06
N GLY A 55 -0.46 9.52 22.98
CA GLY A 55 0.43 10.66 22.82
C GLY A 55 1.39 10.44 21.66
N ALA A 56 1.83 11.51 21.02
CA ALA A 56 2.91 11.45 20.03
C ALA A 56 4.22 11.02 20.68
N GLY A 57 5.09 10.35 19.92
CA GLY A 57 6.48 10.17 20.30
C GLY A 57 7.23 11.49 20.19
N GLY A 58 8.16 11.73 21.12
CA GLY A 58 9.00 12.92 21.11
C GLY A 58 10.00 12.90 19.96
N ALA A 59 10.42 14.07 19.51
CA ALA A 59 11.49 14.17 18.51
C ALA A 59 12.85 13.74 19.10
N GLY A 60 13.71 13.13 18.28
CA GLY A 60 15.13 12.96 18.60
C GLY A 60 15.89 14.29 18.66
N GLY A 61 17.13 14.26 19.14
CA GLY A 61 18.02 15.43 19.14
C GLY A 61 18.36 15.93 17.74
N ILE A 62 18.83 17.18 17.64
CA ILE A 62 19.14 17.81 16.34
C ILE A 62 20.22 17.01 15.62
N LEU A 63 21.35 16.75 16.28
CA LEU A 63 22.49 16.09 15.64
C LEU A 63 22.26 14.59 15.60
N PHE A 64 22.06 13.96 16.76
CA PHE A 64 21.83 12.53 16.85
C PHE A 64 20.68 12.20 17.79
N GLY A 65 19.78 11.35 17.33
CA GLY A 65 18.71 10.82 18.15
C GLY A 65 17.59 10.24 17.32
N THR A 66 17.06 9.11 17.77
CA THR A 66 15.86 8.54 17.18
C THR A 66 14.63 9.22 17.76
N GLY A 67 13.61 9.48 16.94
CA GLY A 67 12.31 9.85 17.45
C GLY A 67 11.69 8.71 18.28
N GLY A 68 10.94 9.08 19.31
CA GLY A 68 10.25 8.12 20.17
C GLY A 68 9.08 7.47 19.45
N THR A 69 8.67 6.27 19.85
CA THR A 69 7.46 5.66 19.28
C THR A 69 6.22 6.41 19.73
N GLY A 70 5.18 6.45 18.90
CA GLY A 70 3.88 6.94 19.33
C GLY A 70 3.30 6.09 20.45
N GLY A 71 2.36 6.66 21.19
CA GLY A 71 1.58 6.00 22.23
C GLY A 71 0.38 5.27 21.65
N SER A 72 -0.08 4.21 22.30
CA SER A 72 -1.28 3.50 21.84
C SER A 72 -2.54 4.25 22.26
N GLY A 73 -3.50 4.39 21.36
CA GLY A 73 -4.82 4.91 21.72
C GLY A 73 -5.49 4.06 22.78
N GLY A 74 -6.16 4.70 23.72
CA GLY A 74 -6.88 4.08 24.82
C GLY A 74 -8.12 3.31 24.35
N PRO A 75 -8.58 2.31 25.12
CA PRO A 75 -9.84 1.64 24.81
C PRO A 75 -11.02 2.55 25.15
N GLY A 76 -12.04 2.57 24.30
CA GLY A 76 -13.38 3.07 24.61
C GLY A 76 -14.25 1.95 25.18
N ALA A 77 -15.15 2.27 26.12
CA ALA A 77 -16.05 1.26 26.69
C ALA A 77 -17.22 0.92 25.74
N THR A 78 -17.77 1.94 25.06
CA THR A 78 -18.94 1.79 24.15
C THR A 78 -18.81 2.57 22.85
N GLY A 79 -17.75 3.36 22.67
CA GLY A 79 -17.49 4.20 21.51
C GLY A 79 -16.22 3.83 20.75
N LEU A 80 -15.65 4.81 20.04
CA LEU A 80 -14.45 4.61 19.23
C LEU A 80 -13.24 4.26 20.11
N GLY A 81 -12.39 3.36 19.62
CA GLY A 81 -11.04 3.22 20.14
C GLY A 81 -10.24 4.49 19.88
N GLY A 82 -9.38 4.87 20.82
CA GLY A 82 -8.48 5.99 20.65
C GLY A 82 -7.54 5.77 19.47
N ILE A 83 -7.20 6.84 18.76
CA ILE A 83 -6.18 6.79 17.73
C ILE A 83 -4.80 6.52 18.35
N GLY A 84 -3.94 5.78 17.64
CA GLY A 84 -2.53 5.70 17.96
C GLY A 84 -1.87 7.07 17.77
N GLY A 85 -0.91 7.39 18.64
CA GLY A 85 -0.06 8.54 18.52
C GLY A 85 0.95 8.37 17.38
N ALA A 86 1.32 9.48 16.76
CA ALA A 86 2.36 9.48 15.74
C ALA A 86 3.73 9.15 16.36
N GLY A 87 4.60 8.49 15.62
CA GLY A 87 6.01 8.39 15.98
C GLY A 87 6.69 9.76 15.90
N GLY A 88 7.66 9.97 16.76
CA GLY A 88 8.49 11.16 16.76
C GLY A 88 9.44 11.19 15.57
N ALA A 89 9.74 12.38 15.07
CA ALA A 89 10.72 12.55 14.00
C ALA A 89 12.15 12.50 14.54
N ALA A 90 13.11 12.18 13.67
CA ALA A 90 14.50 12.56 13.85
C ALA A 90 14.83 13.81 13.02
N LEU A 91 15.88 14.54 13.38
CA LEU A 91 16.22 15.83 12.77
C LEU A 91 17.36 15.74 11.75
N LEU A 92 18.61 15.48 12.16
CA LEU A 92 19.75 15.37 11.22
C LEU A 92 20.16 13.91 10.99
N PHE A 93 20.58 13.22 12.07
CA PHE A 93 20.92 11.80 12.07
C PHE A 93 20.04 11.03 13.06
N GLY A 94 19.15 10.18 12.54
CA GLY A 94 18.30 9.34 13.39
C GLY A 94 17.08 8.80 12.68
N SER A 95 16.46 7.77 13.27
CA SER A 95 15.24 7.19 12.74
C SER A 95 13.99 7.84 13.33
N GLY A 96 12.92 7.92 12.54
CA GLY A 96 11.59 8.25 13.06
C GLY A 96 11.00 7.09 13.87
N GLY A 97 10.17 7.39 14.86
CA GLY A 97 9.49 6.40 15.68
C GLY A 97 8.34 5.71 14.95
N ALA A 98 7.94 4.52 15.39
CA ALA A 98 6.77 3.85 14.84
C ALA A 98 5.47 4.42 15.42
N GLY A 99 4.38 4.40 14.65
CA GLY A 99 3.03 4.47 15.21
C GLY A 99 2.64 3.15 15.88
N VAL A 100 1.68 3.16 16.81
CA VAL A 100 1.29 1.95 17.56
C VAL A 100 -0.24 1.75 17.66
N LYS A 101 -0.66 0.54 18.09
CA LYS A 101 -2.02 -0.04 17.93
C LYS A 101 -2.75 -0.33 19.26
N ARG A 102 -4.08 -0.54 19.28
CA ARG A 102 -4.82 -1.39 20.27
C ARG A 102 -6.28 -1.74 19.92
N TRP A 103 -6.79 -2.80 20.59
CA TRP A 103 -8.14 -3.38 20.50
C TRP A 103 -9.23 -2.54 21.20
N CYS A 104 -10.41 -2.38 20.58
CA CYS A 104 -11.57 -1.72 21.19
C CYS A 104 -12.91 -2.24 20.63
N ARG A 105 -14.00 -2.19 21.40
CA ARG A 105 -15.38 -2.38 20.91
C ARG A 105 -16.13 -1.05 21.05
N PRO A 106 -16.91 -0.55 20.06
CA PRO A 106 -17.33 -1.17 18.80
C PRO A 106 -16.58 -0.65 17.56
N VAL A 107 -15.71 0.35 17.60
CA VAL A 107 -14.90 0.73 16.40
C VAL A 107 -13.43 0.80 16.80
N GLY A 108 -12.57 0.18 16.00
CA GLY A 108 -11.13 0.19 16.21
C GLY A 108 -10.55 1.58 15.96
N GLY A 109 -9.64 2.02 16.82
CA GLY A 109 -8.93 3.28 16.62
C GLY A 109 -7.93 3.19 15.47
N ASN A 110 -7.73 4.27 14.72
CA ASN A 110 -6.73 4.30 13.66
C ASN A 110 -5.32 4.14 14.24
N GLY A 111 -4.42 3.52 13.49
CA GLY A 111 -3.01 3.48 13.83
C GLY A 111 -2.36 4.86 13.69
N GLY A 112 -1.37 5.14 14.54
CA GLY A 112 -0.62 6.40 14.45
C GLY A 112 0.30 6.44 13.24
N ALA A 113 0.60 7.62 12.71
CA ALA A 113 1.60 7.75 11.64
C ALA A 113 3.00 7.38 12.15
N GLY A 114 3.86 6.89 11.26
CA GLY A 114 5.29 6.78 11.52
C GLY A 114 5.96 8.15 11.55
N GLY A 115 7.02 8.30 12.34
CA GLY A 115 7.83 9.50 12.39
C GLY A 115 8.75 9.62 11.17
N ASN A 116 9.06 10.84 10.77
CA ASN A 116 9.99 11.07 9.67
C ASN A 116 11.43 10.70 10.08
N ALA A 117 12.20 10.19 9.13
CA ALA A 117 13.65 10.04 9.27
C ALA A 117 14.36 11.39 9.45
N GLY A 118 15.59 11.35 9.98
CA GLY A 118 16.49 12.49 9.99
C GLY A 118 16.87 12.91 8.58
N ALA A 119 17.16 14.20 8.41
CA ALA A 119 17.38 14.85 7.12
C ALA A 119 18.50 14.21 6.30
N LEU A 120 19.55 13.67 6.93
CA LEU A 120 20.69 13.07 6.22
C LEU A 120 20.71 11.54 6.31
N LEU A 121 20.64 10.97 7.52
CA LEU A 121 20.65 9.52 7.75
C LEU A 121 19.59 9.08 8.77
N GLY A 122 19.16 7.83 8.66
CA GLY A 122 18.28 7.14 9.60
C GLY A 122 16.95 6.72 8.98
N ALA A 123 16.34 5.66 9.50
CA ALA A 123 15.16 5.06 8.89
C ALA A 123 13.87 5.85 9.20
N ALA A 124 12.96 5.96 8.24
CA ALA A 124 11.64 6.49 8.52
C ALA A 124 10.83 5.48 9.35
N GLY A 125 9.98 5.99 10.24
CA GLY A 125 9.14 5.17 11.10
C GLY A 125 8.03 4.48 10.33
N ALA A 126 7.69 3.25 10.71
CA ALA A 126 6.51 2.59 10.18
C ALA A 126 5.21 3.16 10.77
N GLY A 127 4.15 3.16 9.98
CA GLY A 127 2.81 3.45 10.45
C GLY A 127 2.30 2.38 11.41
N GLY A 128 1.53 2.80 12.41
CA GLY A 128 0.91 1.92 13.38
C GLY A 128 -0.23 1.11 12.76
N ALA A 129 -0.45 -0.11 13.24
CA ALA A 129 -1.60 -0.89 12.82
C ALA A 129 -2.91 -0.26 13.34
N GLY A 130 -3.97 -0.36 12.55
CA GLY A 130 -5.32 -0.05 12.96
C GLY A 130 -5.81 -1.00 14.06
N GLY A 131 -6.61 -0.48 14.98
CA GLY A 131 -7.22 -1.22 16.07
C GLY A 131 -8.31 -2.16 15.57
N ALA A 132 -8.47 -3.30 16.22
CA ALA A 132 -9.63 -4.15 15.97
C ALA A 132 -10.89 -3.55 16.61
N GLY A 133 -12.05 -3.76 15.99
CA GLY A 133 -13.36 -3.38 16.51
C GLY A 133 -14.50 -3.98 15.69
N ALA A 134 -15.75 -3.57 15.91
CA ALA A 134 -16.86 -3.93 15.02
C ALA A 134 -16.58 -3.44 13.60
N VAL A 135 -16.17 -2.18 13.46
CA VAL A 135 -15.42 -1.70 12.30
C VAL A 135 -13.94 -1.63 12.69
N GLY A 136 -13.04 -2.19 11.88
CA GLY A 136 -11.61 -2.09 12.09
C GLY A 136 -11.10 -0.68 11.82
N GLY A 137 -10.17 -0.19 12.65
CA GLY A 137 -9.51 1.09 12.45
C GLY A 137 -8.54 1.04 11.28
N ASN A 138 -8.28 2.17 10.63
CA ASN A 138 -7.33 2.22 9.53
C ASN A 138 -5.89 2.11 10.04
N GLY A 139 -4.99 1.58 9.22
CA GLY A 139 -3.56 1.66 9.47
C GLY A 139 -3.06 3.10 9.36
N GLY A 140 -2.05 3.44 10.14
CA GLY A 140 -1.36 4.72 10.07
C GLY A 140 -0.43 4.78 8.87
N ALA A 141 -0.19 5.98 8.33
CA ALA A 141 0.79 6.17 7.25
C ALA A 141 2.22 5.91 7.75
N GLY A 142 3.10 5.45 6.87
CA GLY A 142 4.54 5.45 7.13
C GLY A 142 5.12 6.87 7.17
N GLY A 143 6.21 7.06 7.90
CA GLY A 143 6.95 8.31 7.93
C GLY A 143 7.73 8.56 6.64
N ASN A 144 8.05 9.80 6.34
CA ASN A 144 8.87 10.13 5.17
C ASN A 144 10.35 9.90 5.44
N GLY A 145 11.09 9.49 4.41
CA GLY A 145 12.55 9.39 4.42
C GLY A 145 13.25 10.75 4.35
N GLY A 146 14.44 10.85 4.93
CA GLY A 146 15.41 11.91 4.67
C GLY A 146 16.30 11.58 3.48
N LEU A 147 17.34 12.38 3.21
CA LEU A 147 18.11 12.38 1.96
C LEU A 147 18.42 10.98 1.40
N PHE A 148 18.90 10.05 2.24
CA PHE A 148 19.24 8.67 1.85
C PHE A 148 18.29 7.60 2.39
N ALA A 149 17.23 7.99 3.09
CA ALA A 149 16.34 7.05 3.75
C ALA A 149 15.11 6.76 2.90
N ASN A 150 14.73 5.49 2.88
CA ASN A 150 13.45 5.08 2.33
C ASN A 150 12.30 5.63 3.20
N GLY A 151 11.14 5.76 2.58
CA GLY A 151 9.90 5.99 3.30
C GLY A 151 9.54 4.78 4.17
N GLY A 152 8.87 5.05 5.28
CA GLY A 152 8.41 4.02 6.20
C GLY A 152 7.24 3.24 5.61
N ALA A 153 7.10 1.97 6.00
CA ALA A 153 5.93 1.19 5.60
C ALA A 153 4.65 1.76 6.23
N GLY A 154 3.54 1.70 5.50
CA GLY A 154 2.21 1.93 6.05
C GLY A 154 1.80 0.82 7.01
N GLY A 155 1.05 1.17 8.04
CA GLY A 155 0.53 0.22 9.01
C GLY A 155 -0.63 -0.61 8.42
N PRO A 156 -0.82 -1.87 8.84
CA PRO A 156 -1.97 -2.65 8.38
C PRO A 156 -3.28 -2.11 8.99
N GLY A 157 -4.38 -2.29 8.26
CA GLY A 157 -5.73 -2.03 8.77
C GLY A 157 -6.13 -3.01 9.88
N GLY A 158 -7.00 -2.57 10.77
CA GLY A 158 -7.49 -3.35 11.90
C GLY A 158 -8.59 -4.33 11.52
N PHE A 159 -8.73 -5.41 12.29
CA PHE A 159 -9.77 -6.41 12.05
C PHE A 159 -11.17 -5.88 12.42
N GLY A 160 -12.14 -6.09 11.54
CA GLY A 160 -13.56 -5.88 11.80
C GLY A 160 -14.19 -7.13 12.46
N SER A 161 -15.16 -6.92 13.34
CA SER A 161 -15.96 -8.01 13.93
C SER A 161 -17.02 -8.46 12.92
N PRO A 162 -17.80 -9.51 13.21
CA PRO A 162 -18.62 -10.11 12.17
C PRO A 162 -19.68 -9.22 11.49
N ALA A 163 -20.03 -8.10 12.14
CA ALA A 163 -21.03 -7.14 11.67
C ALA A 163 -20.43 -5.84 11.08
N GLY A 164 -19.11 -5.68 10.95
CA GLY A 164 -18.53 -4.44 10.42
C GLY A 164 -17.26 -4.62 9.62
N ALA A 165 -16.88 -3.63 8.83
CA ALA A 165 -15.79 -3.72 7.87
C ALA A 165 -14.41 -3.82 8.54
N GLY A 166 -13.44 -4.42 7.87
CA GLY A 166 -12.02 -4.29 8.22
C GLY A 166 -11.50 -2.91 7.85
N GLY A 167 -10.50 -2.43 8.59
CA GLY A 167 -9.90 -1.13 8.35
C GLY A 167 -9.01 -1.10 7.10
N ILE A 168 -8.84 0.05 6.49
CA ILE A 168 -7.97 0.22 5.31
C ILE A 168 -6.51 0.21 5.77
N GLY A 169 -5.61 -0.34 4.95
CA GLY A 169 -4.17 -0.23 5.17
C GLY A 169 -3.66 1.21 5.05
N GLY A 170 -2.69 1.59 5.86
CA GLY A 170 -2.04 2.90 5.79
C GLY A 170 -1.17 3.03 4.54
N ALA A 171 -1.02 4.25 4.02
CA ALA A 171 -0.09 4.50 2.92
C ALA A 171 1.37 4.34 3.36
N GLY A 172 2.24 3.90 2.45
CA GLY A 172 3.69 4.01 2.62
C GLY A 172 4.12 5.47 2.66
N GLY A 173 5.17 5.79 3.41
CA GLY A 173 5.77 7.11 3.41
C GLY A 173 6.59 7.35 2.15
N ASN A 174 6.82 8.60 1.78
CA ASN A 174 7.67 8.91 0.63
C ASN A 174 9.14 8.69 0.97
N GLY A 175 9.93 8.25 0.00
CA GLY A 175 11.39 8.25 0.12
C GLY A 175 11.95 9.67 0.13
N GLY A 176 13.10 9.88 0.78
CA GLY A 176 13.85 11.13 0.57
C GLY A 176 14.65 11.07 -0.73
N LEU A 177 15.52 12.06 -0.98
CA LEU A 177 16.12 12.31 -2.31
C LEU A 177 16.60 11.06 -3.07
N PHE A 178 17.28 10.13 -2.38
CA PHE A 178 17.77 8.85 -2.92
C PHE A 178 17.01 7.63 -2.38
N GLY A 179 16.06 7.83 -1.47
CA GLY A 179 15.30 6.77 -0.85
C GLY A 179 14.13 6.31 -1.71
N ALA A 180 13.85 5.01 -1.66
CA ALA A 180 12.63 4.45 -2.21
C ALA A 180 11.41 4.83 -1.36
N GLY A 181 10.24 4.82 -1.98
CA GLY A 181 8.98 4.90 -1.26
C GLY A 181 8.75 3.69 -0.35
N GLY A 182 8.04 3.91 0.74
CA GLY A 182 7.64 2.85 1.67
C GLY A 182 6.52 1.99 1.09
N THR A 183 6.43 0.74 1.51
CA THR A 183 5.33 -0.14 1.11
C THR A 183 4.01 0.29 1.76
N GLY A 184 2.90 0.20 1.03
CA GLY A 184 1.56 0.35 1.60
C GLY A 184 1.21 -0.77 2.57
N GLY A 185 0.42 -0.46 3.60
CA GLY A 185 -0.05 -1.44 4.57
C GLY A 185 -1.15 -2.34 4.00
N ALA A 186 -1.23 -3.58 4.47
CA ALA A 186 -2.34 -4.46 4.10
C ALA A 186 -3.67 -3.95 4.69
N GLY A 187 -4.79 -4.22 4.02
CA GLY A 187 -6.10 -4.00 4.61
C GLY A 187 -6.37 -4.96 5.79
N GLY A 188 -7.31 -4.60 6.65
CA GLY A 188 -7.76 -5.41 7.77
C GLY A 188 -8.83 -6.43 7.36
N GLY A 189 -8.78 -7.64 7.92
CA GLY A 189 -9.78 -8.67 7.66
C GLY A 189 -11.11 -8.38 8.36
N SER A 190 -12.21 -8.92 7.83
CA SER A 190 -13.49 -9.01 8.53
C SER A 190 -14.33 -10.14 7.95
N THR A 191 -15.37 -10.57 8.66
CA THR A 191 -16.41 -11.37 8.01
C THR A 191 -17.28 -10.52 7.09
N LEU A 192 -17.48 -9.21 7.33
CA LEU A 192 -18.34 -8.37 6.49
C LEU A 192 -17.62 -7.87 5.23
N ALA A 193 -17.06 -6.65 5.22
CA ALA A 193 -16.26 -6.16 4.11
C ALA A 193 -14.78 -6.15 4.52
N GLY A 194 -13.90 -6.67 3.67
CA GLY A 194 -12.47 -6.60 3.91
C GLY A 194 -11.93 -5.19 3.64
N GLY A 195 -10.93 -4.77 4.40
CA GLY A 195 -10.26 -3.49 4.18
C GLY A 195 -9.42 -3.51 2.91
N ALA A 196 -9.37 -2.39 2.18
CA ALA A 196 -8.46 -2.22 1.07
C ALA A 196 -7.00 -2.09 1.54
N GLY A 197 -6.05 -2.44 0.69
CA GLY A 197 -4.64 -2.15 0.91
C GLY A 197 -4.33 -0.66 0.77
N GLY A 198 -3.34 -0.19 1.51
CA GLY A 198 -2.82 1.17 1.40
C GLY A 198 -1.94 1.34 0.17
N ALA A 199 -1.86 2.56 -0.36
CA ALA A 199 -0.95 2.84 -1.47
C ALA A 199 0.53 2.75 -1.02
N GLY A 200 1.42 2.37 -1.93
CA GLY A 200 2.85 2.57 -1.76
C GLY A 200 3.20 4.06 -1.74
N GLY A 201 4.27 4.42 -1.04
CA GLY A 201 4.82 5.77 -1.07
C GLY A 201 5.60 6.02 -2.36
N ASN A 202 5.76 7.28 -2.73
CA ASN A 202 6.57 7.63 -3.89
C ASN A 202 8.06 7.58 -3.54
N GLY A 203 8.91 7.22 -4.51
CA GLY A 203 10.35 7.42 -4.40
C GLY A 203 10.70 8.91 -4.34
N GLY A 204 11.83 9.25 -3.71
CA GLY A 204 12.40 10.59 -3.91
C GLY A 204 13.04 10.72 -5.30
N LEU A 205 13.73 11.82 -5.59
CA LEU A 205 14.26 12.16 -6.92
C LEU A 205 14.95 11.00 -7.67
N PHE A 206 15.68 10.13 -6.95
CA PHE A 206 16.39 8.98 -7.50
C PHE A 206 15.87 7.62 -6.98
N GLY A 207 14.77 7.60 -6.24
CA GLY A 207 14.26 6.41 -5.57
C GLY A 207 13.23 5.64 -6.40
N ALA A 208 13.08 4.34 -6.11
CA ALA A 208 11.97 3.54 -6.60
C ALA A 208 10.66 3.91 -5.89
N GLY A 209 9.54 3.65 -6.54
CA GLY A 209 8.24 3.68 -5.88
C GLY A 209 8.07 2.51 -4.90
N GLY A 210 7.31 2.72 -3.83
CA GLY A 210 6.96 1.68 -2.88
C GLY A 210 5.83 0.79 -3.41
N THR A 211 5.79 -0.49 -3.04
CA THR A 211 4.70 -1.38 -3.47
C THR A 211 3.39 -1.03 -2.75
N GLY A 212 2.26 -1.20 -3.43
CA GLY A 212 0.94 -1.14 -2.82
C GLY A 212 0.68 -2.30 -1.85
N GLY A 213 -0.14 -2.05 -0.83
CA GLY A 213 -0.56 -3.07 0.13
C GLY A 213 -1.63 -4.00 -0.43
N ALA A 214 -1.69 -5.23 0.05
CA ALA A 214 -2.75 -6.16 -0.33
C ALA A 214 -4.10 -5.77 0.31
N GLY A 215 -5.19 -6.01 -0.41
CA GLY A 215 -6.53 -6.02 0.18
C GLY A 215 -6.74 -7.21 1.11
N SER A 216 -7.75 -7.13 1.98
CA SER A 216 -8.07 -8.19 2.94
C SER A 216 -9.37 -8.93 2.67
N HIS A 217 -9.44 -10.18 3.10
CA HIS A 217 -10.55 -11.10 2.83
C HIS A 217 -11.89 -10.66 3.47
N SER A 218 -12.98 -11.09 2.85
CA SER A 218 -14.36 -11.07 3.38
C SER A 218 -14.94 -12.49 3.41
N THR A 219 -15.70 -12.87 4.45
CA THR A 219 -16.31 -14.21 4.58
C THR A 219 -17.84 -14.23 4.52
N ALA A 220 -18.52 -13.08 4.51
CA ALA A 220 -19.98 -12.99 4.49
C ALA A 220 -20.53 -12.92 3.07
N ALA A 221 -21.76 -13.41 2.94
CA ALA A 221 -22.41 -13.45 1.64
C ALA A 221 -22.81 -12.04 1.16
N GLY A 222 -22.46 -11.71 -0.08
CA GLY A 222 -22.84 -10.46 -0.77
C GLY A 222 -21.94 -9.25 -0.53
N VAL A 223 -20.80 -9.39 0.16
CA VAL A 223 -19.90 -8.29 0.53
C VAL A 223 -18.48 -8.45 0.01
N SER A 224 -17.91 -7.33 -0.46
CA SER A 224 -16.60 -7.27 -1.13
C SER A 224 -15.46 -7.46 -0.15
N GLY A 225 -14.47 -8.25 -0.59
CA GLY A 225 -13.13 -8.16 -0.02
C GLY A 225 -12.45 -6.84 -0.41
N GLY A 226 -11.29 -6.59 0.16
CA GLY A 226 -10.50 -5.41 -0.11
C GLY A 226 -9.84 -5.44 -1.49
N ALA A 227 -9.82 -4.28 -2.15
CA ALA A 227 -8.95 -4.05 -3.30
C ALA A 227 -7.48 -3.93 -2.86
N GLY A 228 -6.56 -4.22 -3.78
CA GLY A 228 -5.15 -3.90 -3.59
C GLY A 228 -4.89 -2.40 -3.67
N GLY A 229 -3.90 -1.91 -2.92
CA GLY A 229 -3.44 -0.53 -2.98
C GLY A 229 -2.58 -0.29 -4.23
N ALA A 230 -2.57 0.94 -4.74
CA ALA A 230 -1.70 1.31 -5.84
C ALA A 230 -0.22 1.23 -5.43
N GLY A 231 0.67 0.90 -6.36
CA GLY A 231 2.10 1.16 -6.21
C GLY A 231 2.38 2.66 -6.25
N GLY A 232 3.44 3.10 -5.57
CA GLY A 232 3.92 4.47 -5.64
C GLY A 232 4.78 4.71 -6.87
N ASP A 233 4.90 5.96 -7.29
CA ASP A 233 5.70 6.34 -8.45
C ASP A 233 7.19 6.40 -8.11
N ALA A 234 8.05 6.12 -9.09
CA ALA A 234 9.48 6.36 -8.95
C ALA A 234 9.85 7.85 -9.08
N GLY A 235 11.06 8.16 -8.64
CA GLY A 235 11.66 9.49 -8.71
C GLY A 235 11.89 10.01 -10.11
N LEU A 236 11.75 11.33 -10.27
CA LEU A 236 11.92 12.06 -11.54
C LEU A 236 13.19 11.68 -12.34
N LEU A 237 14.32 11.43 -11.67
CA LEU A 237 15.64 11.13 -12.27
C LEU A 237 16.15 9.73 -11.93
N SER A 238 15.25 8.83 -11.54
CA SER A 238 15.59 7.49 -11.09
C SER A 238 16.19 6.62 -12.21
N LEU A 239 17.51 6.46 -12.21
CA LEU A 239 18.22 5.61 -13.17
C LEU A 239 18.03 4.14 -12.79
N GLY A 240 17.04 3.49 -13.41
CA GLY A 240 16.80 2.05 -13.28
C GLY A 240 15.92 1.64 -12.10
N ALA A 241 15.52 2.54 -11.22
CA ALA A 241 14.51 2.23 -10.22
C ALA A 241 13.10 2.38 -10.81
N SER A 242 12.23 1.44 -10.50
CA SER A 242 10.90 1.31 -11.10
C SER A 242 9.82 1.94 -10.24
N GLY A 243 8.68 2.24 -10.85
CA GLY A 243 7.44 2.38 -10.11
C GLY A 243 7.18 1.14 -9.25
N GLY A 244 6.48 1.34 -8.14
CA GLY A 244 6.13 0.27 -7.22
C GLY A 244 5.07 -0.65 -7.83
N ALA A 245 5.11 -1.94 -7.51
CA ALA A 245 4.05 -2.84 -7.92
C ALA A 245 2.73 -2.51 -7.19
N GLY A 246 1.59 -2.69 -7.87
CA GLY A 246 0.28 -2.65 -7.24
C GLY A 246 0.06 -3.84 -6.30
N GLY A 247 -0.68 -3.62 -5.22
CA GLY A 247 -1.06 -4.67 -4.28
C GLY A 247 -2.11 -5.61 -4.87
N SER A 248 -2.17 -6.86 -4.40
CA SER A 248 -3.20 -7.80 -4.84
C SER A 248 -4.57 -7.48 -4.22
N GLY A 249 -5.64 -7.74 -4.96
CA GLY A 249 -6.99 -7.88 -4.39
C GLY A 249 -7.08 -9.12 -3.47
N SER A 250 -8.12 -9.18 -2.64
CA SER A 250 -8.33 -10.30 -1.70
C SER A 250 -9.32 -11.35 -2.22
N SER A 251 -9.64 -12.38 -1.45
CA SER A 251 -10.76 -13.28 -1.78
C SER A 251 -12.10 -12.82 -1.16
N SER A 252 -13.24 -13.13 -1.80
CA SER A 252 -14.59 -12.97 -1.24
C SER A 252 -15.47 -14.17 -1.55
N LEU A 253 -16.46 -14.43 -0.70
CA LEU A 253 -17.45 -15.48 -0.92
C LEU A 253 -18.44 -15.11 -2.04
N THR A 254 -18.74 -13.83 -2.32
CA THR A 254 -19.92 -13.50 -3.16
C THR A 254 -19.87 -12.16 -3.91
N ALA A 255 -18.79 -11.38 -3.85
CA ALA A 255 -18.87 -9.97 -4.24
C ALA A 255 -18.00 -9.53 -5.42
N ARG A 256 -18.26 -8.28 -5.84
CA ARG A 256 -17.70 -7.53 -6.96
C ARG A 256 -16.79 -6.42 -6.41
N ARG A 257 -15.65 -6.14 -7.07
CA ARG A 257 -14.57 -5.18 -6.68
C ARG A 257 -13.42 -5.75 -5.83
N LEU A 258 -12.88 -6.90 -6.20
CA LEU A 258 -11.61 -7.38 -5.66
C LEU A 258 -10.45 -7.04 -6.61
N VAL A 259 -10.39 -5.78 -7.04
CA VAL A 259 -9.44 -5.37 -8.07
C VAL A 259 -8.03 -5.34 -7.49
N GLY A 260 -7.05 -5.78 -8.27
CA GLY A 260 -5.66 -5.51 -7.98
C GLY A 260 -5.34 -4.01 -8.08
N GLY A 261 -4.37 -3.56 -7.29
CA GLY A 261 -3.88 -2.19 -7.36
C GLY A 261 -3.16 -1.92 -8.69
N ILE A 262 -3.23 -0.68 -9.17
CA ILE A 262 -2.40 -0.26 -10.30
C ILE A 262 -0.91 -0.25 -9.91
N GLY A 263 -0.03 -0.56 -10.85
CA GLY A 263 1.40 -0.30 -10.69
C GLY A 263 1.69 1.20 -10.76
N GLY A 264 2.70 1.65 -10.02
CA GLY A 264 3.17 3.04 -10.06
C GLY A 264 3.95 3.33 -11.34
N ALA A 265 4.02 4.59 -11.73
CA ALA A 265 4.79 5.02 -12.89
C ALA A 265 6.31 4.92 -12.62
N GLY A 266 7.09 4.72 -13.69
CA GLY A 266 8.52 4.95 -13.69
C GLY A 266 8.85 6.43 -13.44
N GLY A 267 10.14 6.77 -13.32
CA GLY A 267 10.56 8.16 -13.19
C GLY A 267 10.25 8.96 -14.45
N LEU A 268 10.10 10.29 -14.37
CA LEU A 268 9.68 11.07 -15.55
C LEU A 268 10.60 10.88 -16.76
N LEU A 269 11.91 10.79 -16.54
CA LEU A 269 12.88 10.67 -17.63
C LEU A 269 13.34 9.21 -17.86
N PHE A 270 13.59 8.49 -16.77
CA PHE A 270 14.08 7.12 -16.79
C PHE A 270 13.30 6.25 -15.82
N GLY A 271 13.32 4.93 -16.04
CA GLY A 271 12.77 3.94 -15.13
C GLY A 271 11.55 3.24 -15.70
N SER A 272 11.39 1.97 -15.34
CA SER A 272 10.25 1.17 -15.77
C SER A 272 9.02 1.44 -14.90
N GLY A 273 7.84 1.26 -15.48
CA GLY A 273 6.61 1.22 -14.72
C GLY A 273 6.56 -0.01 -13.81
N GLY A 274 5.84 0.11 -12.69
CA GLY A 274 5.58 -1.00 -11.77
C GLY A 274 4.53 -1.96 -12.33
N ALA A 275 4.59 -3.24 -11.96
CA ALA A 275 3.56 -4.19 -12.35
C ALA A 275 2.21 -3.89 -11.67
N GLY A 276 1.11 -4.16 -12.34
CA GLY A 276 -0.22 -4.17 -11.73
C GLY A 276 -0.40 -5.35 -10.79
N GLY A 277 -1.20 -5.17 -9.74
CA GLY A 277 -1.53 -6.22 -8.79
C GLY A 277 -2.55 -7.20 -9.36
N SER A 278 -2.49 -8.46 -8.93
CA SER A 278 -3.50 -9.45 -9.31
C SER A 278 -4.87 -9.11 -8.73
N GLY A 279 -5.93 -9.43 -9.47
CA GLY A 279 -7.29 -9.43 -8.97
C GLY A 279 -7.50 -10.50 -7.89
N GLY A 280 -8.66 -10.41 -7.24
CA GLY A 280 -9.02 -11.23 -6.10
C GLY A 280 -10.07 -12.30 -6.40
N PHE A 281 -9.91 -13.47 -5.78
CA PHE A 281 -10.77 -14.64 -6.01
C PHE A 281 -12.22 -14.43 -5.52
N SER A 282 -13.19 -15.02 -6.22
CA SER A 282 -14.60 -14.99 -5.79
C SER A 282 -15.27 -16.36 -5.88
N ASN A 283 -15.98 -16.77 -4.82
CA ASN A 283 -16.63 -18.08 -4.80
C ASN A 283 -18.02 -18.09 -5.48
N SER A 284 -18.79 -17.00 -5.35
CA SER A 284 -20.14 -16.90 -5.92
C SER A 284 -20.37 -15.61 -6.71
N GLY A 285 -19.33 -14.79 -6.89
CA GLY A 285 -19.33 -13.57 -7.71
C GLY A 285 -18.29 -13.63 -8.83
N ASN A 286 -18.23 -12.59 -9.67
CA ASN A 286 -17.22 -12.49 -10.72
C ASN A 286 -15.82 -12.44 -10.11
N GLY A 287 -14.83 -12.96 -10.84
CA GLY A 287 -13.44 -12.82 -10.45
C GLY A 287 -13.02 -11.34 -10.41
N GLY A 288 -12.14 -10.98 -9.48
CA GLY A 288 -11.57 -9.64 -9.41
C GLY A 288 -10.68 -9.35 -10.63
N ALA A 289 -10.77 -8.14 -11.17
CA ALA A 289 -9.91 -7.73 -12.27
C ALA A 289 -8.47 -7.48 -11.79
N GLY A 290 -7.50 -7.76 -12.65
CA GLY A 290 -6.12 -7.34 -12.44
C GLY A 290 -5.96 -5.83 -12.54
N GLY A 291 -5.01 -5.28 -11.79
CA GLY A 291 -4.62 -3.87 -11.89
C GLY A 291 -3.81 -3.61 -13.15
N ALA A 292 -3.88 -2.40 -13.70
CA ALA A 292 -3.01 -2.01 -14.81
C ALA A 292 -1.55 -1.91 -14.36
N GLY A 293 -0.61 -2.22 -15.25
CA GLY A 293 0.79 -1.87 -15.09
C GLY A 293 0.99 -0.36 -15.21
N GLY A 294 2.01 0.15 -14.52
CA GLY A 294 2.39 1.56 -14.61
C GLY A 294 3.12 1.86 -15.91
N ASP A 295 3.05 3.12 -16.35
CA ASP A 295 3.80 3.59 -17.52
C ASP A 295 5.27 3.81 -17.15
N ALA A 296 6.16 3.68 -18.13
CA ALA A 296 7.58 3.97 -17.97
C ALA A 296 7.87 5.48 -18.03
N GLY A 297 9.13 5.83 -17.75
CA GLY A 297 9.67 7.16 -18.00
C GLY A 297 9.80 7.51 -19.47
N LEU A 298 9.83 8.81 -19.79
CA LEU A 298 9.74 9.34 -21.14
C LEU A 298 10.88 8.91 -22.07
N LEU A 299 12.12 8.82 -21.60
CA LEU A 299 13.27 8.51 -22.45
C LEU A 299 13.56 7.02 -22.47
N VAL A 300 13.91 6.44 -21.31
CA VAL A 300 14.30 5.02 -21.25
C VAL A 300 13.54 4.31 -20.15
N GLY A 301 12.80 3.28 -20.52
CA GLY A 301 12.09 2.43 -19.58
C GLY A 301 11.04 1.57 -20.26
N SER A 302 10.79 0.39 -19.70
CA SER A 302 9.70 -0.49 -20.12
C SER A 302 8.44 -0.23 -19.31
N GLY A 303 7.28 -0.36 -19.94
CA GLY A 303 6.01 -0.35 -19.22
C GLY A 303 5.90 -1.52 -18.26
N GLY A 304 5.17 -1.34 -17.17
CA GLY A 304 4.89 -2.40 -16.21
C GLY A 304 3.89 -3.42 -16.78
N ALA A 305 4.03 -4.69 -16.41
CA ALA A 305 3.05 -5.70 -16.80
C ALA A 305 1.70 -5.46 -16.09
N GLY A 306 0.59 -5.76 -16.77
CA GLY A 306 -0.73 -5.80 -16.17
C GLY A 306 -0.90 -6.99 -15.22
N GLY A 307 -1.65 -6.80 -14.15
CA GLY A 307 -1.97 -7.85 -13.19
C GLY A 307 -2.93 -8.89 -13.78
N ALA A 308 -2.84 -10.14 -13.33
CA ALA A 308 -3.78 -11.17 -13.74
C ALA A 308 -5.17 -10.93 -13.13
N GLY A 309 -6.23 -11.19 -13.89
CA GLY A 309 -7.57 -11.34 -13.37
C GLY A 309 -7.72 -12.65 -12.58
N ALA A 310 -8.56 -12.64 -11.57
CA ALA A 310 -8.74 -13.80 -10.70
C ALA A 310 -9.86 -14.73 -11.16
N SER A 311 -9.76 -15.99 -10.78
CA SER A 311 -10.77 -17.00 -11.07
C SER A 311 -12.04 -16.85 -10.22
N ALA A 312 -13.15 -17.38 -10.74
CA ALA A 312 -14.43 -17.49 -10.02
C ALA A 312 -15.01 -18.91 -10.07
N THR A 313 -15.57 -19.43 -8.97
CA THR A 313 -16.10 -20.82 -8.93
C THR A 313 -17.62 -20.92 -9.13
N GLY A 314 -18.41 -19.91 -8.73
CA GLY A 314 -19.88 -19.99 -8.65
C GLY A 314 -20.66 -18.86 -9.33
N ALA A 315 -20.01 -17.95 -10.06
CA ALA A 315 -20.66 -16.91 -10.86
C ALA A 315 -20.11 -16.79 -12.29
N ALA A 316 -20.92 -16.14 -13.13
CA ALA A 316 -20.91 -16.20 -14.57
C ALA A 316 -19.62 -15.78 -15.30
N THR A 317 -18.69 -15.01 -14.70
CA THR A 317 -17.46 -14.60 -15.38
C THR A 317 -16.19 -14.60 -14.52
N GLY A 318 -15.06 -15.00 -15.09
CA GLY A 318 -13.73 -14.74 -14.53
C GLY A 318 -13.38 -13.24 -14.52
N GLY A 319 -12.34 -12.86 -13.79
CA GLY A 319 -11.89 -11.47 -13.72
C GLY A 319 -11.08 -11.08 -14.95
N ASP A 320 -11.26 -9.87 -15.47
CA ASP A 320 -10.46 -9.39 -16.60
C ASP A 320 -8.99 -9.14 -16.17
N GLY A 321 -8.04 -9.45 -17.04
CA GLY A 321 -6.63 -9.10 -16.87
C GLY A 321 -6.40 -7.59 -17.01
N GLY A 322 -5.41 -7.08 -16.28
CA GLY A 322 -5.02 -5.67 -16.34
C GLY A 322 -4.27 -5.34 -17.62
N ALA A 323 -4.39 -4.10 -18.10
CA ALA A 323 -3.58 -3.62 -19.22
C ALA A 323 -2.10 -3.51 -18.81
N GLY A 324 -1.19 -3.76 -19.75
CA GLY A 324 0.23 -3.42 -19.60
C GLY A 324 0.47 -1.93 -19.82
N GLY A 325 1.50 -1.40 -19.17
CA GLY A 325 1.89 0.02 -19.26
C GLY A 325 2.64 0.37 -20.54
N LYS A 326 2.64 1.65 -20.89
CA LYS A 326 3.39 2.22 -22.02
C LYS A 326 4.89 2.25 -21.73
N SER A 327 5.72 2.09 -22.75
CA SER A 327 7.17 2.31 -22.65
C SER A 327 7.54 3.80 -22.71
N GLY A 328 8.83 4.09 -22.47
CA GLY A 328 9.46 5.34 -22.89
C GLY A 328 9.79 5.36 -24.39
N ALA A 329 10.46 6.42 -24.84
CA ALA A 329 10.99 6.53 -26.19
C ALA A 329 11.81 5.29 -26.57
N PHE A 330 12.65 4.80 -25.66
CA PHE A 330 13.38 3.55 -25.75
C PHE A 330 12.88 2.58 -24.68
N GLY A 331 12.27 1.48 -25.08
CA GLY A 331 11.82 0.45 -24.15
C GLY A 331 10.69 -0.40 -24.69
N LEU A 332 10.36 -1.43 -23.94
CA LEU A 332 9.29 -2.36 -24.29
C LEU A 332 7.98 -1.94 -23.65
N GLY A 333 6.87 -2.12 -24.37
CA GLY A 333 5.56 -2.05 -23.76
C GLY A 333 5.39 -3.17 -22.72
N GLY A 334 4.62 -2.91 -21.67
CA GLY A 334 4.32 -3.92 -20.65
C GLY A 334 3.35 -4.98 -21.18
N ASP A 335 3.52 -6.24 -20.81
CA ASP A 335 2.57 -7.28 -21.18
C ASP A 335 1.21 -7.07 -20.48
N GLY A 336 0.11 -7.40 -21.17
CA GLY A 336 -1.22 -7.45 -20.57
C GLY A 336 -1.37 -8.67 -19.65
N GLY A 337 -2.13 -8.51 -18.57
CA GLY A 337 -2.39 -9.59 -17.63
C GLY A 337 -3.35 -10.64 -18.20
N ALA A 338 -3.19 -11.90 -17.80
CA ALA A 338 -4.15 -12.95 -18.17
C ALA A 338 -5.53 -12.73 -17.54
N GLY A 339 -6.58 -13.13 -18.23
CA GLY A 339 -7.94 -13.21 -17.69
C GLY A 339 -8.09 -14.40 -16.73
N GLY A 340 -8.97 -14.25 -15.75
CA GLY A 340 -9.27 -15.27 -14.75
C GLY A 340 -10.18 -16.38 -15.30
N ALA A 341 -9.99 -17.60 -14.81
CA ALA A 341 -10.79 -18.75 -15.22
C ALA A 341 -12.14 -18.84 -14.47
N THR A 342 -13.06 -19.67 -14.96
CA THR A 342 -14.29 -20.03 -14.21
C THR A 342 -14.35 -21.52 -13.83
N GLY A 343 -15.06 -21.85 -12.75
CA GLY A 343 -15.26 -23.22 -12.24
C GLY A 343 -16.24 -24.09 -13.05
N LEU A 344 -16.35 -25.38 -12.70
CA LEU A 344 -17.13 -26.40 -13.43
C LEU A 344 -18.63 -26.50 -13.05
N SER A 345 -19.11 -25.80 -12.02
CA SER A 345 -20.49 -25.96 -11.52
C SER A 345 -21.40 -24.79 -11.92
N GLY A 346 -22.39 -25.03 -12.79
CA GLY A 346 -23.41 -24.04 -13.21
C GLY A 346 -23.60 -23.96 -14.74
N ALA A 347 -24.69 -23.33 -15.20
CA ALA A 347 -25.12 -23.37 -16.61
C ALA A 347 -24.53 -22.29 -17.54
N PHE A 348 -23.86 -21.24 -17.03
CA PHE A 348 -23.31 -20.16 -17.85
C PHE A 348 -22.00 -19.63 -17.26
N HIS A 349 -20.89 -19.79 -17.99
CA HIS A 349 -19.52 -19.58 -17.51
C HIS A 349 -18.64 -18.94 -18.58
N ILE A 350 -18.25 -17.68 -18.41
CA ILE A 350 -17.40 -16.93 -19.33
C ILE A 350 -16.02 -16.68 -18.71
N GLY A 351 -14.93 -17.04 -19.36
CA GLY A 351 -13.61 -16.65 -18.89
C GLY A 351 -13.42 -15.13 -18.86
N GLY A 352 -12.58 -14.63 -17.96
CA GLY A 352 -12.21 -13.21 -17.94
C GLY A 352 -11.43 -12.82 -19.21
N LYS A 353 -11.55 -11.59 -19.67
CA LYS A 353 -10.77 -11.13 -20.83
C LYS A 353 -9.30 -11.05 -20.49
N GLY A 354 -8.43 -11.35 -21.45
CA GLY A 354 -7.03 -10.97 -21.35
C GLY A 354 -6.85 -9.45 -21.44
N GLY A 355 -5.88 -8.91 -20.71
CA GLY A 355 -5.52 -7.51 -20.73
C GLY A 355 -4.79 -7.12 -22.00
N VAL A 356 -4.94 -5.87 -22.44
CA VAL A 356 -4.19 -5.36 -23.60
C VAL A 356 -2.73 -5.16 -23.26
N GLY A 357 -1.83 -5.48 -24.19
CA GLY A 357 -0.42 -5.15 -24.08
C GLY A 357 -0.17 -3.65 -24.25
N GLY A 358 0.82 -3.13 -23.52
CA GLY A 358 1.27 -1.75 -23.58
C GLY A 358 1.99 -1.45 -24.89
N SER A 359 1.87 -0.22 -25.38
CA SER A 359 2.56 0.20 -26.60
C SER A 359 3.99 0.65 -26.29
N ALA A 360 4.91 0.34 -27.21
CA ALA A 360 6.18 1.04 -27.29
C ALA A 360 6.04 2.42 -27.97
N VAL A 361 7.06 3.28 -27.87
CA VAL A 361 7.01 4.66 -28.38
C VAL A 361 7.88 4.89 -29.62
N LEU A 362 9.21 5.03 -29.50
CA LEU A 362 10.11 5.26 -30.65
C LEU A 362 10.84 3.97 -31.04
N ILE A 363 11.55 3.36 -30.10
CA ILE A 363 12.31 2.13 -30.28
C ILE A 363 11.94 1.10 -29.21
N GLY A 364 11.47 -0.06 -29.64
CA GLY A 364 11.17 -1.21 -28.81
C GLY A 364 9.87 -1.90 -29.22
N ASN A 365 9.69 -3.13 -28.76
CA ASN A 365 8.51 -3.91 -29.10
C ASN A 365 7.33 -3.55 -28.19
N GLY A 366 6.11 -3.63 -28.72
CA GLY A 366 4.91 -3.59 -27.91
C GLY A 366 4.82 -4.80 -26.99
N GLY A 367 4.17 -4.64 -25.84
CA GLY A 367 3.90 -5.74 -24.92
C GLY A 367 2.87 -6.70 -25.49
N ASN A 368 2.95 -7.97 -25.13
CA ASN A 368 1.98 -8.96 -25.56
C ASN A 368 0.63 -8.74 -24.88
N GLY A 369 -0.46 -9.10 -25.55
CA GLY A 369 -1.78 -9.18 -24.94
C GLY A 369 -1.85 -10.39 -24.01
N GLY A 370 -2.61 -10.25 -22.92
CA GLY A 370 -2.86 -11.33 -21.99
C GLY A 370 -3.77 -12.41 -22.59
N ASN A 371 -3.60 -13.65 -22.16
CA ASN A 371 -4.49 -14.74 -22.54
C ASN A 371 -5.89 -14.52 -21.95
N GLY A 372 -6.92 -14.94 -22.67
CA GLY A 372 -8.27 -15.07 -22.13
C GLY A 372 -8.34 -16.14 -21.06
N GLY A 373 -9.25 -15.99 -20.11
CA GLY A 373 -9.50 -16.99 -19.08
C GLY A 373 -10.21 -18.21 -19.66
N ASN A 374 -9.87 -19.40 -19.19
CA ASN A 374 -10.60 -20.61 -19.58
C ASN A 374 -12.01 -20.61 -18.96
N SER A 375 -12.99 -21.18 -19.68
CA SER A 375 -14.27 -21.55 -19.07
C SER A 375 -14.30 -23.02 -18.69
N GLY A 376 -14.72 -23.33 -17.46
CA GLY A 376 -14.88 -24.71 -16.97
C GLY A 376 -15.96 -25.53 -17.71
N ASN A 377 -16.71 -24.91 -18.63
CA ASN A 377 -17.81 -25.53 -19.37
C ASN A 377 -17.70 -25.30 -20.90
N ALA A 378 -16.48 -25.02 -21.40
CA ALA A 378 -16.22 -24.82 -22.82
C ALA A 378 -16.83 -25.96 -23.67
N GLY A 379 -17.71 -25.60 -24.62
CA GLY A 379 -18.37 -26.56 -25.51
C GLY A 379 -19.76 -27.07 -25.07
N LYS A 380 -20.29 -26.64 -23.92
CA LYS A 380 -21.73 -26.77 -23.59
C LYS A 380 -22.45 -25.43 -23.79
N SER A 381 -23.71 -25.46 -24.20
CA SER A 381 -24.51 -24.26 -24.50
C SER A 381 -24.49 -23.27 -23.33
N GLY A 382 -23.74 -22.17 -23.44
CA GLY A 382 -23.61 -21.12 -22.43
C GLY A 382 -22.22 -20.91 -21.83
N GLY A 383 -21.21 -21.73 -22.13
CA GLY A 383 -19.83 -21.53 -21.67
C GLY A 383 -18.88 -21.05 -22.78
N ALA A 384 -18.10 -19.98 -22.55
CA ALA A 384 -17.12 -19.47 -23.52
C ALA A 384 -15.81 -19.02 -22.83
N PRO A 385 -14.62 -19.36 -23.35
CA PRO A 385 -13.38 -18.73 -22.91
C PRO A 385 -13.46 -17.20 -23.04
N GLY A 386 -12.71 -16.50 -22.20
CA GLY A 386 -12.57 -15.06 -22.33
C GLY A 386 -11.85 -14.71 -23.63
N PRO A 387 -12.17 -13.57 -24.27
CA PRO A 387 -11.39 -13.10 -25.39
C PRO A 387 -9.95 -12.81 -24.94
N SER A 388 -9.01 -13.09 -25.83
CA SER A 388 -7.62 -12.68 -25.68
C SER A 388 -7.45 -11.16 -25.69
N GLY A 389 -6.46 -10.66 -24.97
CA GLY A 389 -6.01 -9.29 -25.07
C GLY A 389 -5.27 -9.03 -26.38
N ALA A 390 -5.43 -7.83 -26.93
CA ALA A 390 -4.63 -7.38 -28.07
C ALA A 390 -3.19 -7.09 -27.64
N GLY A 391 -2.22 -7.40 -28.49
CA GLY A 391 -0.84 -6.93 -28.33
C GLY A 391 -0.73 -5.42 -28.52
N GLY A 392 0.26 -4.81 -27.87
CA GLY A 392 0.55 -3.39 -27.99
C GLY A 392 1.30 -3.07 -29.29
N ALA A 393 1.18 -1.83 -29.75
CA ALA A 393 1.95 -1.37 -30.90
C ALA A 393 3.47 -1.34 -30.61
N GLY A 394 4.29 -1.67 -31.60
CA GLY A 394 5.74 -1.48 -31.59
C GLY A 394 6.13 -0.01 -31.75
N GLY A 395 7.41 0.29 -31.55
CA GLY A 395 7.97 1.62 -31.67
C GLY A 395 7.86 2.17 -33.09
N LEU A 396 7.61 3.47 -33.21
CA LEU A 396 7.41 4.17 -34.48
C LEU A 396 8.59 4.01 -35.45
N LEU A 397 9.81 3.97 -34.93
CA LEU A 397 11.03 3.88 -35.74
C LEU A 397 11.48 2.43 -35.90
N LEU A 398 11.51 1.69 -34.80
CA LEU A 398 12.01 0.31 -34.72
C LEU A 398 11.24 -0.44 -33.64
N GLY A 399 10.60 -1.55 -33.99
CA GLY A 399 9.94 -2.41 -33.02
C GLY A 399 8.78 -3.20 -33.63
N GLU A 400 8.60 -4.41 -33.12
CA GLU A 400 7.46 -5.25 -33.50
C GLU A 400 6.26 -4.96 -32.60
N ASN A 401 5.05 -5.14 -33.17
CA ASN A 401 3.84 -5.19 -32.35
C ASN A 401 3.91 -6.42 -31.44
N GLY A 402 3.39 -6.29 -30.22
CA GLY A 402 3.19 -7.43 -29.34
C GLY A 402 2.23 -8.44 -29.93
N LEU A 403 2.37 -9.69 -29.53
CA LEU A 403 1.46 -10.74 -29.94
C LEU A 403 0.12 -10.58 -29.22
N ASN A 404 -0.97 -10.93 -29.88
CA ASN A 404 -2.25 -11.09 -29.19
C ASN A 404 -2.18 -12.29 -28.25
N GLY A 405 -2.91 -12.24 -27.15
CA GLY A 405 -3.05 -13.37 -26.24
C GLY A 405 -3.75 -14.55 -26.91
N LEU A 406 -3.68 -15.69 -26.23
CA LEU A 406 -4.37 -16.92 -26.61
C LEU A 406 -5.74 -17.01 -25.92
N MET A 407 -6.65 -17.83 -26.47
CA MET A 407 -7.95 -18.19 -25.86
C MET A 407 -7.88 -19.49 -25.09
#